data_AF-A0A197JBT6-F1
#
_entry.id   AF-A0A197JBT6-F1
#
_cell.length_a   1.000
_cell.length_b   1.000
_cell.length_c   1.000
_cell.angle_alpha   90.00
_cell.angle_beta   90.00
_cell.angle_gamma   90.00
#
_symmetry.space_group_name_H-M   'P 1'
#
loop_
_entity.id
_entity.type
_entity.pdbx_description
1 polymer ?
#
loop_
_entity_poly.entity_id
_entity_poly.type
_entity_poly.pdbx_seq_one_letter_code
_entity_poly.pdbx_strand_id
1 'polypeptide(L)'
;YLGCKTVITNDYMKESMSVTVESFHVDGDRGQLDNALNKSQDILKQREVVVIDIANDPKSYYLQTFNPAKEDVNTSFSQKALRGPLQGSWAKTCDPVMTCYKLVSIEFKWYGLQTKMESYMHSVERDLFTKFHRELFCSMDRWHGLSMESIREMEKRTKEELVEKMAKPVAAIESAK
;
A
#
# COMPACT_ATOMS: atom_id res chain seq x y z
N TYR A 1 -3.51 15.15 1.50
CA TYR A 1 -4.68 15.01 0.62
C TYR A 1 -5.63 14.00 1.24
N LEU A 2 -6.92 14.34 1.38
CA LEU A 2 -7.90 13.46 2.05
C LEU A 2 -8.35 12.29 1.16
N GLY A 3 -8.60 12.55 -0.13
CA GLY A 3 -9.01 11.54 -1.11
C GLY A 3 -7.99 11.37 -2.24
N CYS A 4 -7.89 10.14 -2.78
CA CYS A 4 -7.10 9.82 -3.96
C CYS A 4 -7.81 8.74 -4.79
N LYS A 5 -7.73 8.82 -6.13
CA LYS A 5 -8.20 7.77 -7.04
C LYS A 5 -7.09 7.43 -8.04
N THR A 6 -6.72 6.17 -8.10
CA THR A 6 -5.75 5.62 -9.04
C THR A 6 -6.47 4.60 -9.93
N VAL A 7 -6.23 4.67 -11.24
CA VAL A 7 -6.78 3.72 -12.23
C VAL A 7 -5.61 3.16 -13.02
N ILE A 8 -5.48 1.84 -13.02
CA ILE A 8 -4.48 1.08 -13.77
C ILE A 8 -5.22 0.32 -14.87
N THR A 9 -4.76 0.51 -16.10
CA THR A 9 -5.30 -0.13 -17.31
C THR A 9 -4.19 -0.85 -18.06
N ASN A 10 -4.59 -1.77 -18.95
CA ASN A 10 -3.67 -2.50 -19.81
C ASN A 10 -4.05 -2.28 -21.28
N ASP A 11 -3.15 -1.73 -22.09
CA ASP A 11 -3.45 -1.37 -23.49
C ASP A 11 -3.82 -2.57 -24.37
N TYR A 12 -3.25 -3.75 -24.08
CA TYR A 12 -3.55 -4.98 -24.82
C TYR A 12 -4.97 -5.50 -24.50
N MET A 13 -5.35 -5.48 -23.22
CA MET A 13 -6.66 -5.98 -22.78
C MET A 13 -7.77 -4.93 -22.82
N LYS A 14 -7.43 -3.64 -23.01
CA LYS A 14 -8.38 -2.52 -23.08
C LYS A 14 -9.34 -2.53 -21.88
N GLU A 15 -10.65 -2.48 -22.15
CA GLU A 15 -11.73 -2.51 -21.15
C GLU A 15 -11.93 -3.88 -20.49
N SER A 16 -11.13 -4.88 -20.85
CA SER A 16 -11.19 -6.22 -20.27
C SER A 16 -10.33 -6.34 -19.01
N MET A 17 -9.50 -5.33 -18.69
CA MET A 17 -8.77 -5.27 -17.42
C MET A 17 -8.72 -3.86 -16.86
N SER A 18 -9.15 -3.69 -15.62
CA SER A 18 -8.84 -2.50 -14.85
C SER A 18 -8.62 -2.82 -13.37
N VAL A 19 -7.75 -2.04 -12.73
CA VAL A 19 -7.62 -2.01 -11.26
C VAL A 19 -7.81 -0.56 -10.83
N THR A 20 -8.85 -0.30 -10.06
CA THR A 20 -9.15 1.02 -9.51
C THR A 20 -8.96 0.98 -8.00
N VAL A 21 -8.14 1.90 -7.47
CA VAL A 21 -7.96 2.08 -6.03
C VAL A 21 -8.44 3.48 -5.66
N GLU A 22 -9.52 3.55 -4.89
CA GLU A 22 -10.01 4.78 -4.28
C GLU A 22 -9.61 4.78 -2.81
N SER A 23 -8.95 5.83 -2.34
CA SER A 23 -8.47 5.95 -0.96
C SER A 23 -9.04 7.18 -0.27
N PHE A 24 -9.42 7.05 1.00
CA PHE A 24 -9.79 8.16 1.87
C PHE A 24 -9.08 8.04 3.23
N HIS A 25 -8.44 9.12 3.66
CA HIS A 25 -7.63 9.17 4.89
C HIS A 25 -8.40 9.94 5.96
N VAL A 26 -8.64 9.29 7.12
CA VAL A 26 -9.41 9.86 8.22
C VAL A 26 -8.53 9.98 9.46
N ASP A 27 -8.30 11.21 9.91
CA ASP A 27 -7.49 11.51 11.08
C ASP A 27 -8.24 11.14 12.37
N GLY A 28 -7.52 10.57 13.35
CA GLY A 28 -8.07 10.16 14.64
C GLY A 28 -8.93 8.89 14.62
N ASP A 29 -9.30 8.40 13.43
CA ASP A 29 -10.09 7.18 13.29
C ASP A 29 -9.23 5.91 13.42
N ARG A 30 -9.87 4.85 13.94
CA ARG A 30 -9.27 3.52 14.17
C ARG A 30 -9.99 2.41 13.39
N GLY A 31 -10.50 2.71 12.20
CA GLY A 31 -11.18 1.73 11.35
C GLY A 31 -12.64 1.51 11.68
N GLN A 32 -13.32 2.49 12.27
CA GLN A 32 -14.70 2.32 12.76
C GLN A 32 -15.78 2.76 11.75
N LEU A 33 -15.39 3.47 10.68
CA LEU A 33 -16.33 3.98 9.69
C LEU A 33 -16.68 2.89 8.67
N ASP A 34 -17.95 2.49 8.65
CA ASP A 34 -18.41 1.47 7.72
C ASP A 34 -18.34 1.91 6.24
N ASN A 35 -18.70 3.16 5.93
CA ASN A 35 -18.75 3.68 4.56
C ASN A 35 -17.98 5.00 4.38
N ALA A 36 -16.69 5.01 4.71
CA ALA A 36 -15.85 6.20 4.64
C ALA A 36 -15.76 6.85 3.24
N LEU A 37 -15.93 6.06 2.16
CA LEU A 37 -15.90 6.54 0.77
C LEU A 37 -17.28 6.91 0.21
N ASN A 38 -18.33 6.87 1.04
CA ASN A 38 -19.71 7.21 0.65
C ASN A 38 -20.19 6.49 -0.62
N LYS A 39 -20.02 5.17 -0.67
CA LYS A 39 -20.43 4.31 -1.79
C LYS A 39 -21.89 3.89 -1.68
N SER A 40 -22.47 3.50 -2.82
CA SER A 40 -23.84 3.00 -2.90
C SER A 40 -23.99 1.66 -2.18
N GLN A 41 -25.21 1.36 -1.73
CA GLN A 41 -25.51 0.09 -1.06
C GLN A 41 -25.19 -1.14 -1.92
N ASP A 42 -25.30 -1.04 -3.24
CA ASP A 42 -24.98 -2.15 -4.14
C ASP A 42 -23.49 -2.49 -4.14
N ILE A 43 -22.62 -1.47 -4.07
CA ILE A 43 -21.16 -1.69 -3.90
C ILE A 43 -20.88 -2.26 -2.51
N LEU A 44 -21.51 -1.70 -1.46
CA LEU A 44 -21.29 -2.14 -0.09
C LEU A 44 -21.72 -3.59 0.16
N LYS A 45 -22.74 -4.09 -0.54
CA LYS A 45 -23.18 -5.48 -0.46
C LYS A 45 -22.22 -6.46 -1.12
N GLN A 46 -21.49 -6.02 -2.14
CA GLN A 46 -20.56 -6.86 -2.90
C GLN A 46 -19.15 -6.86 -2.31
N ARG A 47 -18.79 -5.83 -1.54
CA ARG A 47 -17.45 -5.69 -1.01
C ARG A 47 -17.15 -6.74 0.08
N GLU A 48 -15.88 -7.08 0.17
CA GLU A 48 -15.29 -7.68 1.36
C GLU A 48 -14.52 -6.59 2.13
N VAL A 49 -14.67 -6.56 3.46
CA VAL A 49 -13.90 -5.65 4.32
C VAL A 49 -12.74 -6.42 4.93
N VAL A 50 -11.52 -6.01 4.58
CA VAL A 50 -10.29 -6.59 5.10
C VAL A 50 -9.53 -5.53 5.90
N VAL A 51 -9.21 -5.83 7.15
CA VAL A 51 -8.35 -5.00 7.99
C VAL A 51 -6.91 -5.46 7.80
N ILE A 52 -6.00 -4.52 7.54
CA ILE A 52 -4.56 -4.77 7.47
C ILE A 52 -3.93 -4.32 8.77
N ASP A 53 -3.43 -5.26 9.57
CA ASP A 53 -2.65 -4.96 10.77
C ASP A 53 -1.15 -5.07 10.47
N ILE A 54 -0.50 -3.92 10.28
CA ILE A 54 0.93 -3.89 9.91
C ILE A 54 1.86 -4.55 10.95
N ALA A 55 1.44 -4.67 12.21
CA ALA A 55 2.24 -5.29 13.27
C ALA A 55 1.96 -6.78 13.45
N ASN A 56 0.70 -7.21 13.26
CA ASN A 56 0.27 -8.56 13.61
C ASN A 56 -0.09 -9.43 12.40
N ASP A 57 -0.40 -8.85 11.24
CA ASP A 57 -0.69 -9.65 10.06
C ASP A 57 0.51 -10.51 9.70
N PRO A 58 0.29 -11.78 9.30
CA PRO A 58 1.38 -12.63 8.92
C PRO A 58 2.15 -12.01 7.76
N LYS A 59 3.44 -12.26 7.68
CA LYS A 59 4.30 -11.75 6.60
C LYS A 59 4.00 -12.44 5.23
N SER A 60 2.83 -13.07 5.10
CA SER A 60 2.58 -14.40 4.53
C SER A 60 2.82 -14.62 3.03
N TYR A 61 2.84 -13.60 2.17
CA TYR A 61 2.97 -13.86 0.72
C TYR A 61 4.16 -13.20 0.04
N TYR A 62 4.70 -12.11 0.60
CA TYR A 62 5.89 -11.46 0.07
C TYR A 62 7.15 -11.77 0.88
N LEU A 63 7.09 -12.76 1.81
CA LEU A 63 8.19 -13.21 2.67
C LEU A 63 9.52 -13.38 1.95
N GLN A 64 9.50 -13.88 0.70
CA GLN A 64 10.71 -14.06 -0.11
C GLN A 64 11.47 -12.73 -0.33
N THR A 65 10.75 -11.60 -0.28
CA THR A 65 11.29 -10.24 -0.45
C THR A 65 11.24 -9.42 0.84
N PHE A 66 10.77 -9.99 1.96
CA PHE A 66 10.67 -9.27 3.23
C PHE A 66 12.07 -8.89 3.72
N ASN A 67 12.29 -7.61 3.93
CA ASN A 67 13.53 -7.09 4.49
C ASN A 67 13.27 -6.60 5.92
N PRO A 68 13.67 -7.37 6.96
CA PRO A 68 13.44 -6.98 8.35
C PRO A 68 13.95 -5.58 8.68
N ALA A 69 15.11 -5.18 8.12
CA ALA A 69 15.70 -3.86 8.37
C ALA A 69 14.86 -2.69 7.81
N LYS A 70 13.97 -2.96 6.86
CA LYS A 70 13.10 -1.94 6.24
C LYS A 70 11.64 -2.06 6.63
N GLU A 71 11.20 -3.20 7.18
CA GLU A 71 9.79 -3.57 7.24
C GLU A 71 9.34 -4.09 8.60
N ASP A 72 10.26 -4.37 9.53
CA ASP A 72 9.91 -4.93 10.84
C ASP A 72 9.45 -3.84 11.83
N VAL A 73 8.15 -3.55 11.79
CA VAL A 73 7.53 -2.55 12.68
C VAL A 73 7.51 -2.96 14.15
N ASN A 74 7.73 -4.25 14.46
CA ASN A 74 7.76 -4.76 15.83
C ASN A 74 9.11 -4.50 16.53
N THR A 75 10.12 -4.09 15.76
CA THR A 75 11.47 -3.77 16.25
C THR A 75 11.91 -2.35 15.90
N SER A 76 11.28 -1.72 14.91
CA SER A 76 11.59 -0.34 14.50
C SER A 76 11.08 0.72 15.49
N PHE A 77 11.96 1.66 15.84
CA PHE A 77 11.62 2.86 16.63
C PHE A 77 12.13 4.10 15.89
N SER A 78 11.24 5.08 15.66
CA SER A 78 11.58 6.37 15.07
C SER A 78 12.07 7.35 16.13
N GLN A 79 13.30 7.83 16.00
CA GLN A 79 13.86 8.83 16.92
C GLN A 79 13.27 10.22 16.72
N LYS A 80 12.89 10.58 15.47
CA LYS A 80 12.33 11.91 15.18
C LYS A 80 10.87 12.04 15.58
N ALA A 81 10.08 10.97 15.43
CA ALA A 81 8.65 10.99 15.75
C ALA A 81 8.34 10.41 17.14
N LEU A 82 9.33 9.77 17.79
CA LEU A 82 9.19 9.07 19.06
C LEU A 82 8.09 8.01 19.04
N ARG A 83 8.08 7.16 17.99
CA ARG A 83 7.05 6.13 17.78
C ARG A 83 7.65 4.75 17.55
N GLY A 84 6.84 3.75 17.90
CA GLY A 84 7.19 2.34 17.81
C GLY A 84 7.88 1.84 19.09
N PRO A 85 8.33 0.58 19.09
CA PRO A 85 7.88 -0.48 18.19
C PRO A 85 6.38 -0.76 18.33
N LEU A 86 5.74 -1.27 17.27
CA LEU A 86 4.33 -1.65 17.27
C LEU A 86 4.17 -3.11 17.68
N GLN A 87 3.41 -3.38 18.74
CA GLN A 87 3.21 -4.74 19.26
C GLN A 87 1.81 -4.92 19.85
N GLY A 88 1.31 -6.16 19.84
CA GLY A 88 0.04 -6.52 20.47
C GLY A 88 -1.12 -5.63 20.01
N SER A 89 -1.81 -5.00 20.95
CA SER A 89 -2.97 -4.12 20.67
C SER A 89 -2.58 -2.68 20.31
N TRP A 90 -1.45 -2.47 19.62
CA TRP A 90 -0.93 -1.14 19.26
C TRP A 90 -1.99 -0.22 18.65
N ALA A 91 -2.87 -0.75 17.80
CA ALA A 91 -3.91 0.00 17.10
C ALA A 91 -4.94 0.63 18.04
N LYS A 92 -5.05 0.18 19.29
CA LYS A 92 -5.94 0.76 20.32
C LYS A 92 -5.28 1.87 21.14
N THR A 93 -3.96 1.86 21.25
CA THR A 93 -3.21 2.72 22.17
C THR A 93 -2.34 3.76 21.47
N CYS A 94 -2.09 3.61 20.16
CA CYS A 94 -1.24 4.54 19.42
C CYS A 94 -1.89 5.93 19.28
N ASP A 95 -1.08 6.97 19.42
CA ASP A 95 -1.46 8.35 19.16
C ASP A 95 -0.26 9.15 18.62
N PRO A 96 -0.46 10.06 17.65
CA PRO A 96 -1.67 10.20 16.84
C PRO A 96 -1.86 8.99 15.91
N VAL A 97 -3.13 8.73 15.58
CA VAL A 97 -3.57 7.65 14.69
C VAL A 97 -4.38 8.22 13.53
N MET A 98 -4.41 7.48 12.42
CA MET A 98 -5.30 7.72 11.30
C MET A 98 -5.66 6.39 10.66
N THR A 99 -6.74 6.35 9.89
CA THR A 99 -7.10 5.18 9.08
C THR A 99 -7.21 5.55 7.61
N CYS A 100 -6.56 4.75 6.75
CA CYS A 100 -6.71 4.84 5.30
C CYS A 100 -7.70 3.77 4.82
N TYR A 101 -8.87 4.20 4.34
CA TYR A 101 -9.85 3.32 3.72
C TYR A 101 -9.54 3.21 2.23
N LYS A 102 -9.23 2.00 1.75
CA LYS A 102 -8.93 1.72 0.35
C LYS A 102 -10.00 0.81 -0.24
N LEU A 103 -10.81 1.33 -1.16
CA LEU A 103 -11.70 0.52 -1.99
C LEU A 103 -10.94 0.12 -3.25
N VAL A 104 -10.71 -1.19 -3.39
CA VAL A 104 -10.09 -1.78 -4.58
C VAL A 104 -11.18 -2.42 -5.43
N SER A 105 -11.31 -1.98 -6.67
CA SER A 105 -12.21 -2.56 -7.66
C SER A 105 -11.36 -3.15 -8.79
N ILE A 106 -11.52 -4.44 -9.05
CA ILE A 106 -10.78 -5.15 -10.08
C ILE A 106 -11.76 -5.71 -11.09
N GLU A 107 -11.47 -5.47 -12.35
CA GLU A 107 -12.20 -6.02 -13.48
C GLU A 107 -11.23 -6.84 -14.33
N PHE A 108 -11.52 -8.12 -14.56
CA PHE A 108 -10.73 -8.97 -15.44
C PHE A 108 -11.62 -9.91 -16.25
N LYS A 109 -11.99 -9.47 -17.46
CA LYS A 109 -12.86 -10.22 -18.38
C LYS A 109 -12.04 -11.21 -19.20
N TRP A 110 -11.75 -12.37 -18.62
CA TRP A 110 -11.16 -13.51 -19.33
C TRP A 110 -11.97 -14.78 -19.10
N TYR A 111 -12.45 -15.37 -20.20
CA TYR A 111 -13.29 -16.55 -20.16
C TYR A 111 -12.60 -17.73 -19.45
N GLY A 112 -13.23 -18.24 -18.39
CA GLY A 112 -12.74 -19.37 -17.60
C GLY A 112 -11.66 -19.03 -16.56
N LEU A 113 -11.19 -17.77 -16.48
CA LEU A 113 -10.15 -17.36 -15.52
C LEU A 113 -10.54 -16.16 -14.64
N GLN A 114 -11.64 -15.46 -14.94
CA GLN A 114 -12.06 -14.22 -14.27
C GLN A 114 -11.95 -14.28 -12.73
N THR A 115 -12.80 -15.07 -12.07
CA THR A 115 -12.88 -15.09 -10.60
C THR A 115 -11.55 -15.45 -9.93
N LYS A 116 -10.82 -16.41 -10.50
CA LYS A 116 -9.52 -16.85 -9.97
C LYS A 116 -8.49 -15.72 -10.08
N MET A 117 -8.45 -15.03 -11.21
CA MET A 117 -7.50 -13.95 -11.44
C MET A 117 -7.85 -12.69 -10.63
N GLU A 118 -9.14 -12.32 -10.55
CA GLU A 118 -9.60 -11.21 -9.71
C GLU A 118 -9.24 -11.45 -8.24
N SER A 119 -9.51 -12.65 -7.72
CA SER A 119 -9.14 -13.02 -6.34
C SER A 119 -7.63 -12.96 -6.12
N TYR A 120 -6.84 -13.44 -7.09
CA TYR A 120 -5.38 -13.36 -7.02
C TYR A 120 -4.88 -11.91 -7.02
N MET A 121 -5.40 -11.05 -7.89
CA MET A 121 -5.01 -9.64 -7.92
C MET A 121 -5.39 -8.91 -6.62
N HIS A 122 -6.53 -9.24 -6.02
CA HIS A 122 -6.88 -8.74 -4.69
C HIS A 122 -5.89 -9.18 -3.61
N SER A 123 -5.41 -10.44 -3.65
CA SER A 123 -4.35 -10.87 -2.72
C SER A 123 -3.05 -10.10 -2.91
N VAL A 124 -2.67 -9.83 -4.17
CA VAL A 124 -1.47 -9.04 -4.48
C VAL A 124 -1.60 -7.61 -3.97
N GLU A 125 -2.75 -6.96 -4.12
CA GLU A 125 -3.01 -5.62 -3.59
C GLU A 125 -2.94 -5.59 -2.05
N ARG A 126 -3.52 -6.59 -1.37
CA ARG A 126 -3.42 -6.73 0.09
C ARG A 126 -1.96 -6.83 0.54
N ASP A 127 -1.17 -7.65 -0.12
CA ASP A 127 0.24 -7.83 0.19
C ASP A 127 1.05 -6.56 -0.07
N LEU A 128 0.78 -5.89 -1.19
CA LEU A 128 1.41 -4.62 -1.55
C LEU A 128 1.13 -3.56 -0.50
N PHE A 129 -0.13 -3.40 -0.06
CA PHE A 129 -0.47 -2.44 0.99
C PHE A 129 0.18 -2.80 2.31
N THR A 130 0.21 -4.08 2.69
CA THR A 130 0.84 -4.51 3.93
C THR A 130 2.33 -4.16 3.94
N LYS A 131 3.04 -4.52 2.87
CA LYS A 131 4.46 -4.18 2.68
C LYS A 131 4.69 -2.67 2.69
N PHE A 132 3.94 -1.93 1.86
CA PHE A 132 4.09 -0.48 1.73
C PHE A 132 3.94 0.23 3.07
N HIS A 133 2.91 -0.08 3.86
CA HIS A 133 2.70 0.61 5.13
C HIS A 133 3.72 0.22 6.21
N ARG A 134 4.25 -1.02 6.16
CA ARG A 134 5.40 -1.41 6.99
C ARG A 134 6.64 -0.60 6.66
N GLU A 135 7.00 -0.51 5.37
CA GLU A 135 8.12 0.32 4.91
C GLU A 135 7.92 1.79 5.25
N LEU A 136 6.70 2.31 5.09
CA LEU A 136 6.35 3.69 5.42
C LEU A 136 6.59 3.97 6.91
N PHE A 137 6.15 3.09 7.80
CA PHE A 137 6.36 3.22 9.23
C PHE A 137 7.85 3.15 9.60
N CYS A 138 8.55 2.11 9.16
CA CYS A 138 9.97 1.91 9.47
C CYS A 138 10.88 2.99 8.87
N SER A 139 10.40 3.73 7.87
CA SER A 139 11.12 4.84 7.25
C SER A 139 10.76 6.22 7.79
N MET A 140 10.01 6.29 8.90
CA MET A 140 9.52 7.54 9.49
C MET A 140 10.62 8.58 9.73
N ASP A 141 11.80 8.19 10.21
CA ASP A 141 12.91 9.14 10.40
C ASP A 141 13.42 9.79 9.10
N ARG A 142 13.14 9.19 7.94
CA ARG A 142 13.53 9.73 6.63
C ARG A 142 12.57 10.82 6.14
N TRP A 143 11.28 10.68 6.42
CA TRP A 143 10.25 11.59 5.89
C TRP A 143 9.62 12.50 6.94
N HIS A 144 9.67 12.16 8.23
CA HIS A 144 9.11 12.96 9.31
C HIS A 144 9.83 14.32 9.40
N GLY A 145 9.05 15.40 9.30
CA GLY A 145 9.55 16.77 9.30
C GLY A 145 9.96 17.31 7.92
N LEU A 146 9.82 16.53 6.84
CA LEU A 146 10.02 17.07 5.49
C LEU A 146 8.93 18.08 5.13
N SER A 147 9.32 19.16 4.45
CA SER A 147 8.36 20.08 3.84
C SER A 147 7.82 19.49 2.54
N MET A 148 6.66 19.97 2.10
CA MET A 148 6.11 19.61 0.79
C MET A 148 7.04 20.00 -0.37
N GLU A 149 7.86 21.03 -0.19
CA GLU A 149 8.88 21.42 -1.17
C GLU A 149 9.97 20.36 -1.28
N SER A 150 10.51 19.89 -0.15
CA SER A 150 11.50 18.81 -0.14
C SER A 150 10.95 17.50 -0.71
N ILE A 151 9.66 17.21 -0.49
CA ILE A 151 8.98 16.07 -1.12
C ILE A 151 8.97 16.21 -2.64
N ARG A 152 8.58 17.38 -3.17
CA ARG A 152 8.55 17.62 -4.62
C ARG A 152 9.93 17.53 -5.28
N GLU A 153 10.96 18.03 -4.60
CA GLU A 153 12.34 17.91 -5.08
C GLU A 153 12.79 16.44 -5.11
N MET A 154 12.45 15.67 -4.08
CA MET A 154 12.73 14.24 -4.01
C MET A 154 11.99 13.46 -5.11
N GLU A 155 10.72 13.79 -5.39
CA GLU A 155 9.96 13.22 -6.49
C GLU A 155 10.62 13.50 -7.84
N LYS A 156 11.10 14.73 -8.06
CA LYS A 156 11.82 15.12 -9.29
C LYS A 156 13.10 14.29 -9.47
N ARG A 157 13.94 14.22 -8.43
CA ARG A 157 15.18 13.43 -8.47
C ARG A 157 14.88 11.95 -8.70
N THR A 158 13.89 11.40 -8.00
CA THR A 158 13.49 9.99 -8.14
C THR A 158 13.00 9.69 -9.55
N LYS A 159 12.25 10.61 -10.18
CA LYS A 159 11.83 10.48 -11.58
C LYS A 159 13.03 10.36 -12.52
N GLU A 160 14.03 11.21 -12.35
CA GLU A 160 15.26 11.19 -13.17
C GLU A 160 16.03 9.86 -12.98
N GLU A 161 16.23 9.43 -11.73
CA GLU A 161 16.88 8.15 -11.41
C GLU A 161 16.13 6.93 -11.97
N LEU A 162 14.79 6.94 -11.93
CA LEU A 162 13.97 5.85 -12.46
C LEU A 162 14.09 5.76 -13.98
N VAL A 163 14.08 6.90 -14.69
CA VAL A 163 14.31 6.94 -16.13
C VAL A 163 15.69 6.37 -16.48
N GLU A 164 16.73 6.74 -15.73
CA GLU A 164 18.08 6.19 -15.93
C GLU A 164 18.15 4.68 -15.69
N LYS A 165 17.49 4.19 -14.62
CA LYS A 165 17.45 2.75 -14.31
C LYS A 165 16.66 1.96 -15.35
N MET A 166 15.57 2.51 -15.88
CA MET A 166 14.77 1.87 -16.93
C MET A 166 15.48 1.85 -18.28
N ALA A 167 16.38 2.81 -18.55
CA ALA A 167 17.20 2.83 -19.75
C ALA A 167 18.33 1.77 -19.72
N LYS A 168 18.67 1.23 -18.54
CA LYS A 168 19.64 0.14 -18.39
C LYS A 168 18.93 -1.20 -18.64
N PRO A 169 19.37 -2.03 -19.60
CA PRO A 169 18.73 -3.32 -19.86
C PRO A 169 18.83 -4.25 -18.64
N VAL A 170 17.75 -5.00 -18.39
CA VAL A 170 17.54 -5.91 -17.23
C VAL A 170 18.60 -7.03 -17.12
N ALA A 171 19.42 -7.24 -18.15
CA ALA A 171 20.42 -8.31 -18.23
C ALA A 171 21.61 -8.20 -17.24
N ALA A 172 21.72 -7.13 -16.45
CA ALA A 172 22.85 -6.94 -15.52
C ALA A 172 22.63 -7.48 -14.09
N ILE A 173 21.49 -8.12 -13.79
CA ILE A 173 21.18 -8.63 -12.42
C ILE A 173 21.53 -10.11 -12.25
N GLU A 174 21.83 -10.86 -13.31
CA GLU A 174 22.21 -12.29 -13.22
C GLU A 174 23.73 -12.58 -13.10
N SER A 175 24.59 -11.57 -12.95
CA SER A 175 26.05 -11.77 -12.80
C SER A 175 26.60 -11.51 -11.40
N ALA A 176 25.79 -11.76 -10.37
CA ALA A 176 26.28 -11.89 -8.99
C ALA A 176 25.63 -13.12 -8.32
N LYS A 177 26.11 -14.31 -8.70
CA LYS A 177 26.05 -15.52 -7.89
C LYS A 177 27.47 -15.97 -7.61
#